data_AF-A0A381RMM1-F1
#
_entry.id   AF-A0A381RMM1-F1
#
_cell.length_a   1.000
_cell.length_b   1.000
_cell.length_c   1.000
_cell.angle_alpha   90.00
_cell.angle_beta   90.00
_cell.angle_gamma   90.00
#
_symmetry.space_group_name_H-M   'P 1'
#
loop_
_entity.id
_entity.type
_entity.pdbx_description
1 polymer ?
#
loop_
_entity_poly.entity_id
_entity_poly.type
_entity_poly.pdbx_seq_one_letter_code
_entity_poly.pdbx_strand_id
1 'polypeptide(L)'
;MLREGGSWDTEVDPSILGLDPMAAWRGTALAALNAASADGVLDALHPHSVGDLPGGVVVGFRVTENLAHGWDLARACGCDAELPESLAERCLDFWLPLAGSDAMADLFGSPVLPPEGALAGVRLLSLLGRTA
;
A
#
# COMPACT_ATOMS: atom_id res chain seq x y z
N MET A 1 -12.39 -3.32 16.83
CA MET A 1 -13.38 -4.41 17.02
C MET A 1 -14.41 -4.24 15.93
N LEU A 2 -14.64 -5.26 15.09
CA LEU A 2 -15.61 -5.19 13.99
C LEU A 2 -17.03 -5.11 14.56
N ARG A 3 -17.78 -4.05 14.21
CA ARG A 3 -19.24 -4.03 14.39
C ARG A 3 -19.91 -4.59 13.13
N GLU A 4 -21.06 -5.20 13.30
CA GLU A 4 -21.96 -5.57 12.21
C GLU A 4 -22.18 -4.34 11.30
N GLY A 5 -21.84 -4.48 10.02
CA GLY A 5 -21.93 -3.39 9.03
C GLY A 5 -20.60 -2.70 8.70
N GLY A 6 -19.59 -3.47 8.28
CA GLY A 6 -18.65 -3.15 7.18
C GLY A 6 -17.84 -1.84 7.17
N SER A 7 -17.93 -0.96 8.17
CA SER A 7 -17.14 0.26 8.23
C SER A 7 -16.13 0.16 9.36
N TRP A 8 -14.86 0.25 9.02
CA TRP A 8 -13.81 0.47 10.01
C TRP A 8 -14.03 1.85 10.64
N ASP A 9 -13.79 1.95 11.94
CA ASP A 9 -13.71 3.23 12.60
C ASP A 9 -12.50 3.98 12.01
N THR A 10 -12.74 5.12 11.35
CA THR A 10 -11.69 5.91 10.71
C THR A 10 -11.04 6.87 11.69
N GLU A 11 -11.60 7.04 12.89
CA GLU A 11 -10.99 7.81 13.96
C GLU A 11 -9.91 6.95 14.65
N VAL A 12 -8.66 7.21 14.27
CA VAL A 12 -7.50 6.58 14.90
C VAL A 12 -7.06 7.46 16.07
N ASP A 13 -7.16 6.94 17.30
CA ASP A 13 -6.60 7.60 18.48
C ASP A 13 -5.07 7.76 18.30
N PRO A 14 -4.54 9.00 18.25
CA PRO A 14 -3.11 9.25 18.10
C PRO A 14 -2.24 8.60 19.18
N SER A 15 -2.82 8.22 20.32
CA SER A 15 -2.14 7.45 21.37
C SER A 15 -1.54 6.14 20.87
N ILE A 16 -2.02 5.59 19.75
CA ILE A 16 -1.46 4.39 19.09
C ILE A 16 0.01 4.57 18.68
N LEU A 17 0.46 5.81 18.47
CA LEU A 17 1.85 6.13 18.13
C LEU A 17 2.78 5.99 19.35
N GLY A 18 2.23 5.98 20.57
CA GLY A 18 3.00 5.91 21.81
C GLY A 18 3.95 7.10 21.99
N LEU A 19 5.01 6.89 22.77
CA LEU A 19 6.04 7.91 23.05
C LEU A 19 7.09 8.01 21.94
N ASP A 20 7.21 6.98 21.10
CA ASP A 20 8.12 6.93 19.96
C ASP A 20 7.34 6.39 18.74
N PRO A 21 6.77 7.29 17.92
CA PRO A 21 5.99 6.93 16.73
C PRO A 21 6.76 6.05 15.75
N MET A 22 8.07 6.26 15.67
CA MET A 22 8.93 5.55 14.73
C MET A 22 9.17 4.11 15.22
N ALA A 23 9.44 3.92 16.52
CA ALA A 23 9.51 2.59 17.11
C ALA A 23 8.15 1.86 17.03
N ALA A 24 7.04 2.56 17.26
CA ALA A 24 5.70 2.00 17.12
C ALA A 24 5.45 1.49 15.70
N TRP A 25 5.71 2.31 14.67
CA TRP A 25 5.58 1.91 13.27
C TRP A 25 6.52 0.75 12.90
N ARG A 26 7.78 0.75 13.35
CA ARG A 26 8.69 -0.39 13.12
C ARG A 26 8.16 -1.68 13.75
N GLY A 27 7.55 -1.58 14.93
CA GLY A 27 6.90 -2.71 15.59
C GLY A 27 5.78 -3.32 14.74
N THR A 28 4.93 -2.48 14.13
CA THR A 28 3.85 -2.97 13.25
C THR A 28 4.39 -3.60 11.97
N ALA A 29 5.44 -3.02 11.37
CA ALA A 29 6.09 -3.58 10.19
C ALA A 29 6.68 -4.98 10.47
N LEU A 30 7.39 -5.14 11.59
CA LEU A 30 7.94 -6.44 12.00
C LEU A 30 6.84 -7.47 12.28
N ALA A 31 5.76 -7.06 12.95
CA ALA A 31 4.62 -7.95 13.21
C ALA A 31 3.96 -8.41 11.91
N ALA A 32 3.77 -7.50 10.94
CA ALA A 32 3.21 -7.83 9.63
C ALA A 32 4.12 -8.78 8.84
N LEU A 33 5.44 -8.55 8.84
CA LEU A 33 6.41 -9.43 8.19
C LEU A 33 6.40 -10.84 8.81
N ASN A 34 6.37 -10.94 10.13
CA ASN A 34 6.28 -12.22 10.83
C ASN A 34 4.97 -12.96 10.48
N ALA A 35 3.83 -12.26 10.48
CA ALA A 35 2.55 -12.85 10.12
C ALA A 35 2.53 -13.34 8.66
N ALA A 36 3.06 -12.54 7.73
CA ALA A 36 3.14 -12.88 6.30
C ALA A 36 4.12 -14.01 5.98
N SER A 37 5.02 -14.36 6.93
CA SER A 37 6.00 -15.43 6.76
C SER A 37 5.51 -16.80 7.24
N ALA A 38 4.29 -16.88 7.81
CA ALA A 38 3.73 -18.15 8.26
C ALA A 38 3.31 -19.04 7.08
N ASP A 39 3.54 -20.34 7.18
CA ASP A 39 3.20 -21.30 6.13
C ASP A 39 1.70 -21.25 5.76
N GLY A 40 1.43 -21.19 4.46
CA GLY A 40 0.06 -21.16 3.91
C GLY A 40 -0.69 -19.83 4.11
N VAL A 41 -0.11 -18.83 4.78
CA VAL A 41 -0.81 -17.58 5.07
C VAL A 41 -1.15 -16.77 3.82
N LEU A 42 -0.30 -16.84 2.79
CA LEU A 42 -0.50 -16.08 1.55
C LEU A 42 -1.65 -16.64 0.69
N ASP A 43 -1.91 -17.95 0.79
CA ASP A 43 -2.97 -18.60 0.03
C ASP A 43 -4.32 -18.60 0.78
N ALA A 44 -4.28 -18.53 2.12
CA ALA A 44 -5.48 -18.48 2.95
C ALA A 44 -6.27 -17.17 2.74
N LEU A 45 -7.60 -17.25 2.86
CA LEU A 45 -8.49 -16.09 2.86
C LEU A 45 -8.48 -15.40 4.23
N HIS A 46 -8.35 -14.08 4.22
CA HIS A 46 -8.33 -13.22 5.40
C HIS A 46 -9.40 -12.13 5.29
N PRO A 47 -10.11 -11.81 6.39
CA PRO A 47 -11.05 -10.69 6.40
C PRO A 47 -10.37 -9.35 6.08
N HIS A 48 -10.93 -8.61 5.12
CA HIS A 48 -10.48 -7.28 4.73
C HIS A 48 -11.67 -6.34 4.52
N SER A 49 -11.43 -5.03 4.48
CA SER A 49 -12.49 -4.00 4.31
C SER A 49 -13.33 -4.18 3.04
N VAL A 50 -12.72 -4.75 1.99
CA VAL A 50 -13.35 -4.98 0.69
C VAL A 50 -13.79 -6.44 0.49
N GLY A 51 -13.84 -7.23 1.57
CA GLY A 51 -14.20 -8.66 1.56
C GLY A 51 -13.07 -9.57 1.98
N ASP A 52 -13.32 -10.89 1.99
CA ASP A 52 -12.29 -11.88 2.29
C ASP A 52 -11.33 -12.02 1.10
N LEU A 53 -10.03 -11.89 1.35
CA LEU A 53 -8.98 -11.86 0.31
C LEU A 53 -7.85 -12.84 0.62
N PRO A 54 -7.22 -13.47 -0.40
CA PRO A 54 -5.99 -14.22 -0.20
C PRO A 54 -4.91 -13.34 0.45
N GLY A 55 -4.13 -13.91 1.37
CA GLY A 55 -3.08 -13.17 2.09
C GLY A 55 -2.07 -12.50 1.16
N GLY A 56 -1.76 -13.10 0.01
CA GLY A 56 -0.91 -12.51 -1.02
C GLY A 56 -1.48 -11.20 -1.60
N VAL A 57 -2.80 -11.08 -1.71
CA VAL A 57 -3.47 -9.83 -2.15
C VAL A 57 -3.36 -8.77 -1.07
N VAL A 58 -3.57 -9.13 0.20
CA VAL A 58 -3.42 -8.22 1.34
C VAL A 58 -1.98 -7.70 1.43
N VAL A 59 -0.98 -8.56 1.23
CA VAL A 59 0.43 -8.16 1.16
C VAL A 59 0.68 -7.23 -0.03
N GLY A 60 0.12 -7.52 -1.20
CA GLY A 60 0.19 -6.65 -2.38
C GLY A 60 -0.29 -5.23 -2.08
N PHE A 61 -1.44 -5.09 -1.43
CA PHE A 61 -1.93 -3.79 -0.95
C PHE A 61 -0.92 -3.12 -0.02
N ARG A 62 -0.46 -3.82 1.02
CA ARG A 62 0.45 -3.24 2.03
C ARG A 62 1.78 -2.80 1.44
N VAL A 63 2.35 -3.54 0.50
CA VAL A 63 3.60 -3.14 -0.17
C VAL A 63 3.39 -1.88 -0.98
N THR A 64 2.31 -1.80 -1.78
CA THR A 64 2.01 -0.59 -2.56
C THR A 64 1.80 0.63 -1.68
N GLU A 65 0.99 0.52 -0.62
CA GLU A 65 0.72 1.62 0.31
C GLU A 65 2.01 2.17 0.94
N ASN A 66 2.91 1.29 1.39
CA ASN A 66 4.18 1.71 1.99
C ASN A 66 5.10 2.40 0.98
N LEU A 67 5.18 1.90 -0.26
CA LEU A 67 5.99 2.53 -1.32
C LEU A 67 5.42 3.91 -1.67
N ALA A 68 4.12 4.00 -1.93
CA ALA A 68 3.47 5.22 -2.37
C ALA A 68 3.50 6.31 -1.28
N HIS A 69 3.23 5.95 -0.02
CA HIS A 69 3.23 6.93 1.08
C HIS A 69 4.63 7.24 1.62
N GLY A 70 5.57 6.29 1.58
CA GLY A 70 7.00 6.60 1.76
C GLY A 70 7.47 7.62 0.73
N TRP A 71 7.02 7.41 -0.52
CA TRP A 71 6.87 8.37 -1.62
C TRP A 71 6.57 9.80 -1.17
N ASP A 72 5.32 9.93 -0.76
CA ASP A 72 4.67 11.20 -0.45
C ASP A 72 5.39 11.91 0.71
N LEU A 73 5.79 11.16 1.74
CA LEU A 73 6.50 11.70 2.91
C LEU A 73 7.88 12.24 2.55
N ALA A 74 8.66 11.49 1.74
CA ALA A 74 9.98 11.95 1.32
C ALA A 74 9.88 13.30 0.59
N ARG A 75 8.95 13.40 -0.37
CA ARG A 75 8.70 14.65 -1.11
C ARG A 75 8.21 15.78 -0.23
N ALA A 76 7.30 15.51 0.71
CA ALA A 76 6.82 16.52 1.66
C ALA A 76 7.94 17.05 2.56
N CYS A 77 8.96 16.23 2.84
CA CYS A 77 10.17 16.62 3.56
C CYS A 77 11.25 17.25 2.67
N GLY A 78 11.02 17.43 1.37
CA GLY A 78 12.00 17.95 0.42
C GLY A 78 13.15 16.97 0.12
N CYS A 79 12.96 15.68 0.42
CA CYS A 79 13.89 14.62 0.04
C CYS A 79 13.51 14.07 -1.34
N ASP A 80 14.50 13.87 -2.19
CA ASP A 80 14.33 13.09 -3.41
C ASP A 80 14.42 11.59 -3.06
N ALA A 81 13.41 10.84 -3.45
CA ALA A 81 13.31 9.41 -3.18
C ALA A 81 12.89 8.68 -4.45
N GLU A 82 13.62 7.63 -4.78
CA GLU A 82 13.27 6.72 -5.87
C GLU A 82 12.70 5.43 -5.28
N LEU A 83 11.62 4.92 -5.87
CA LEU A 83 11.10 3.62 -5.49
C LEU A 83 12.05 2.52 -5.98
N PRO A 84 12.31 1.45 -5.19
CA PRO A 84 13.15 0.35 -5.65
C PRO A 84 12.54 -0.34 -6.88
N GLU A 85 13.28 -0.36 -7.99
CA GLU A 85 12.75 -0.74 -9.31
C GLU A 85 12.05 -2.09 -9.30
N SER A 86 12.69 -3.14 -8.77
CA SER A 86 12.11 -4.49 -8.75
C SER A 86 10.86 -4.64 -7.87
N LEU A 87 10.67 -3.74 -6.88
CA LEU A 87 9.44 -3.71 -6.08
C LEU A 87 8.35 -2.92 -6.82
N ALA A 88 8.73 -1.84 -7.49
CA ALA A 88 7.81 -1.06 -8.31
C ALA A 88 7.26 -1.89 -9.49
N GLU A 89 8.09 -2.70 -10.15
CA GLU A 89 7.66 -3.65 -11.19
C GLU A 89 6.64 -4.65 -10.66
N ARG A 90 6.89 -5.26 -9.50
CA ARG A 90 5.93 -6.20 -8.88
C ARG A 90 4.61 -5.53 -8.52
N CYS A 91 4.63 -4.30 -8.01
CA CYS A 91 3.41 -3.56 -7.73
C CYS A 91 2.68 -3.13 -9.01
N LEU A 92 3.39 -2.80 -10.09
CA LEU A 92 2.78 -2.55 -11.39
C LEU A 92 2.06 -3.80 -11.89
N ASP A 93 2.73 -4.96 -11.90
CA ASP A 93 2.12 -6.22 -12.33
C ASP A 93 0.88 -6.57 -11.50
N PHE A 94 0.91 -6.24 -10.20
CA PHE A 94 -0.23 -6.44 -9.30
C PHE A 94 -1.43 -5.51 -9.60
N TRP A 95 -1.19 -4.22 -9.91
CA TRP A 95 -2.26 -3.23 -10.09
C TRP A 95 -2.74 -3.07 -11.54
N LEU A 96 -1.90 -3.35 -12.53
CA LEU A 96 -2.26 -3.22 -13.96
C LEU A 96 -3.54 -3.97 -14.35
N PRO A 97 -3.83 -5.18 -13.83
CA PRO A 97 -5.09 -5.86 -14.11
C PRO A 97 -6.35 -5.11 -13.65
N LEU A 98 -6.21 -4.19 -12.68
CA LEU A 98 -7.29 -3.36 -12.14
C LEU A 98 -7.29 -1.93 -12.70
N ALA A 99 -6.36 -1.60 -13.61
CA ALA A 99 -6.25 -0.27 -14.18
C ALA A 99 -7.56 0.16 -14.87
N GLY A 100 -8.11 1.30 -14.44
CA GLY A 100 -9.37 1.84 -14.95
C GLY A 100 -10.64 1.19 -14.39
N SER A 101 -10.52 0.28 -13.42
CA SER A 101 -11.68 -0.26 -12.69
C SER A 101 -12.16 0.68 -11.59
N ASP A 102 -13.46 0.64 -11.27
CA ASP A 102 -14.04 1.40 -10.15
C ASP A 102 -13.37 1.02 -8.81
N ALA A 103 -13.04 -0.26 -8.63
CA ALA A 103 -12.35 -0.75 -7.44
C ALA A 103 -10.98 -0.07 -7.22
N MET A 104 -10.26 0.25 -8.28
CA MET A 104 -9.00 0.99 -8.20
C MET A 104 -9.23 2.49 -8.00
N ALA A 105 -10.25 3.05 -8.65
CA ALA A 105 -10.62 4.46 -8.53
C ALA A 105 -11.08 4.85 -7.12
N ASP A 106 -11.69 3.91 -6.38
CA ASP A 106 -12.07 4.10 -4.98
C ASP A 106 -10.86 4.15 -4.02
N LEU A 107 -9.71 3.63 -4.45
CA LEU A 107 -8.50 3.52 -3.62
C LEU A 107 -7.46 4.61 -3.91
N PHE A 108 -7.38 5.09 -5.17
CA PHE A 108 -6.32 5.99 -5.62
C PHE A 108 -6.83 7.19 -6.40
N GLY A 109 -5.95 8.18 -6.59
CA GLY A 109 -6.22 9.28 -7.52
C GLY A 109 -6.30 8.80 -8.97
N SER A 110 -6.89 9.62 -9.84
CA SER A 110 -6.97 9.29 -11.27
C SER A 110 -5.58 9.09 -11.87
N PRO A 111 -5.34 7.99 -12.61
CA PRO A 111 -4.04 7.74 -13.23
C PRO A 111 -3.60 8.89 -14.13
N VAL A 112 -2.30 9.19 -14.14
CA VAL A 112 -1.67 10.15 -15.06
C VAL A 112 -0.75 9.41 -16.03
N LEU A 113 -0.52 10.00 -17.21
CA LEU A 113 0.38 9.40 -18.19
C LEU A 113 1.83 9.60 -17.73
N PRO A 114 2.62 8.52 -17.52
CA PRO A 114 4.03 8.66 -17.20
C PRO A 114 4.82 9.17 -18.42
N PRO A 115 5.99 9.82 -18.22
CA PRO A 115 6.91 10.11 -19.29
C PRO A 115 7.31 8.85 -20.09
N GLU A 116 7.63 9.03 -21.37
CA GLU A 116 8.13 7.93 -22.19
C GLU A 116 9.46 7.40 -21.63
N GLY A 117 9.58 6.06 -21.53
CA GLY A 117 10.77 5.42 -20.97
C GLY A 117 10.94 5.58 -19.45
N ALA A 118 9.91 6.05 -18.74
CA ALA A 118 9.94 6.18 -17.29
C ALA A 118 10.24 4.84 -16.58
N LEU A 119 11.06 4.91 -15.53
CA LEU A 119 11.33 3.79 -14.62
C LEU A 119 10.04 3.26 -13.98
N ALA A 120 10.05 2.01 -13.53
CA ALA A 120 8.89 1.36 -12.94
C ALA A 120 8.33 2.14 -11.75
N GLY A 121 9.21 2.76 -10.94
CA GLY A 121 8.78 3.64 -9.83
C GLY A 121 7.89 4.79 -10.29
N VAL A 122 8.30 5.53 -11.32
CA VAL A 122 7.53 6.66 -11.88
C VAL A 122 6.23 6.16 -12.52
N ARG A 123 6.28 5.03 -13.23
CA ARG A 123 5.09 4.41 -13.85
C ARG A 123 4.08 3.95 -12.80
N LEU A 124 4.53 3.35 -11.70
CA LEU A 124 3.67 2.96 -10.58
C LEU A 124 3.03 4.19 -9.96
N LEU A 125 3.81 5.21 -9.59
CA LEU A 125 3.29 6.44 -9.00
C LEU A 125 2.26 7.12 -9.92
N SER A 126 2.54 7.16 -11.22
CA SER A 126 1.62 7.70 -12.24
C SER A 126 0.32 6.91 -12.32
N LEU A 127 0.39 5.57 -12.28
CA LEU A 127 -0.78 4.70 -12.22
C LEU A 127 -1.63 4.95 -10.96
N LEU A 128 -0.99 5.28 -9.83
CA LEU A 128 -1.66 5.61 -8.56
C LEU A 128 -2.05 7.10 -8.43
N GLY A 129 -1.97 7.87 -9.53
CA GLY A 129 -2.42 9.26 -9.61
C GLY A 129 -1.44 10.32 -9.08
N ARG A 130 -0.16 10.00 -8.93
CA ARG A 130 0.89 10.94 -8.51
C ARG A 130 1.67 11.46 -9.72
N THR A 131 2.04 12.74 -9.68
CA THR A 131 2.99 13.33 -10.62
C THR A 131 4.39 13.26 -10.02
N ALA A 132 5.21 12.34 -10.53
CA ALA A 132 6.56 12.09 -10.05
C ALA A 132 7.62 12.81 -10.88
#